data_AF-A0A6N4SSP0-F1
#
_entry.id   AF-A0A6N4SSP0-F1
#
_cell.length_a   1.000
_cell.length_b   1.000
_cell.length_c   1.000
_cell.angle_alpha   90.00
_cell.angle_beta   90.00
_cell.angle_gamma   90.00
#
_symmetry.space_group_name_H-M   'P 1'
#
loop_
_entity.id
_entity.type
_entity.pdbx_description
1 polymer ?
#
loop_
_entity_poly.entity_id
_entity_poly.type
_entity_poly.pdbx_seq_one_letter_code
_entity_poly.pdbx_strand_id
1 'polypeptide(L)'
;MINGRYQKTVGVGNTVNAFLFIVVFVTGVLAFYLSFMSARDKFLPEAASAHGVRTDMLFWVIMAVLTLAFLVTNALLYFFPYMYRFKEGNRGYFYPDNHTVERIWTIIPAIIMAGFVVYGYKEWHAITSPAPAGSEVIEIMGKQFAWQVRYPGADGQLGKYHFRKIDAVNEFGIDFNDTASYDDFIPMELHLPKGKNVSLHIRSRDVIHSVFLPHFRVKMDAVPGMPTKFWFTPTISTKEMREKTGNAEFNYELACTEVCGRGHYAMRFLVIVDEPADYEKWKASQKSWASLNAAYVATKAPNVLKEKYLKEFLPSETIAKTSVSDTLMTPEVVADSAHVDLKFSHE
;
A
#
# COMPACT_ATOMS: atom_id res chain seq x y z
N MET A 1 21.84 64.97 15.09
CA MET A 1 22.86 64.54 14.12
C MET A 1 23.77 63.52 14.78
N ILE A 2 23.57 62.22 14.52
CA ILE A 2 24.50 61.18 14.98
C ILE A 2 25.62 61.10 13.94
N ASN A 3 26.76 61.72 14.23
CA ASN A 3 27.98 61.59 13.44
C ASN A 3 28.64 60.23 13.73
N GLY A 4 28.05 59.16 13.21
CA GLY A 4 28.70 57.85 13.16
C GLY A 4 29.77 57.85 12.08
N ARG A 5 31.05 57.84 12.45
CA ARG A 5 32.14 57.56 11.52
C ARG A 5 31.97 56.12 11.02
N TYR A 6 31.53 55.97 9.77
CA TYR A 6 31.43 54.68 9.10
C TYR A 6 32.85 54.16 8.84
N GLN A 7 33.39 53.36 9.76
CA GLN A 7 34.64 52.63 9.49
C GLN A 7 34.33 51.48 8.53
N LYS A 8 34.82 51.62 7.31
CA LYS A 8 34.64 50.65 6.23
C LYS A 8 35.60 49.48 6.43
N THR A 9 35.22 48.50 7.25
CA THR A 9 35.95 47.24 7.36
C THR A 9 35.27 46.17 6.53
N VAL A 10 35.55 46.15 5.23
CA VAL A 10 35.22 44.98 4.41
C VAL A 10 36.37 44.01 4.56
N GLY A 11 36.25 43.12 5.53
CA GLY A 11 37.26 42.08 5.77
C GLY A 11 37.28 41.03 4.66
N VAL A 12 38.34 40.23 4.64
CA VAL A 12 38.53 39.08 3.73
C VAL A 12 37.37 38.07 3.82
N GLY A 13 36.65 38.06 4.96
CA GLY A 13 35.49 37.20 5.21
C GLY A 13 34.38 37.27 4.16
N ASN A 14 34.12 38.44 3.54
CA ASN A 14 33.10 38.53 2.48
C ASN A 14 33.46 37.68 1.26
N THR A 15 34.72 37.73 0.81
CA THR A 15 35.19 36.95 -0.34
C THR A 15 35.30 35.46 0.02
N VAL A 16 35.75 35.15 1.23
CA VAL A 16 35.82 33.77 1.73
C VAL A 16 34.44 33.15 1.80
N ASN A 17 33.47 33.81 2.43
CA ASN A 17 32.10 33.33 2.51
C ASN A 17 31.51 33.12 1.11
N ALA A 18 31.63 34.11 0.23
CA ALA A 18 31.16 33.99 -1.16
C ALA A 18 31.72 32.75 -1.88
N PHE A 19 33.00 32.43 -1.68
CA PHE A 19 33.60 31.21 -2.24
C PHE A 19 33.07 29.95 -1.53
N LEU A 20 32.92 29.98 -0.20
CA LEU A 20 32.36 28.87 0.56
C LEU A 20 30.93 28.53 0.13
N PHE A 21 30.09 29.49 -0.27
CA PHE A 21 28.77 29.19 -0.84
C PHE A 21 28.87 28.29 -2.08
N ILE A 22 29.84 28.55 -2.99
CA ILE A 22 30.07 27.69 -4.16
C ILE A 22 30.58 26.32 -3.74
N VAL A 23 31.52 26.26 -2.80
CA VAL A 23 32.03 24.99 -2.26
C VAL A 23 30.90 24.16 -1.65
N VAL A 24 30.05 24.76 -0.81
CA VAL A 24 28.90 24.10 -0.19
C VAL A 24 27.92 23.59 -1.25
N PHE A 25 27.63 24.38 -2.28
CA PHE A 25 26.76 23.94 -3.36
C PHE A 25 27.33 22.72 -4.10
N VAL A 26 28.58 22.80 -4.56
CA VAL A 26 29.22 21.72 -5.33
C VAL A 26 29.37 20.46 -4.48
N THR A 27 29.87 20.61 -3.25
CA THR A 27 30.03 19.46 -2.32
C THR A 27 28.69 18.91 -1.87
N GLY A 28 27.66 19.75 -1.69
CA GLY A 28 26.31 19.33 -1.37
C GLY A 28 25.63 18.55 -2.49
N VAL A 29 25.77 18.99 -3.74
CA VAL A 29 25.28 18.25 -4.92
C VAL A 29 26.00 16.90 -5.04
N LEU A 30 27.32 16.88 -4.84
CA LEU A 30 28.10 15.64 -4.84
C LEU A 30 27.65 14.70 -3.71
N ALA A 31 27.51 15.21 -2.49
CA ALA A 31 27.05 14.43 -1.34
C ALA A 31 25.64 13.86 -1.55
N PHE A 32 24.72 14.66 -2.10
CA PHE A 32 23.39 14.20 -2.50
C PHE A 32 23.46 13.07 -3.52
N TYR A 33 24.25 13.23 -4.58
CA TYR A 33 24.43 12.19 -5.60
C TYR A 33 25.02 10.90 -5.02
N LEU A 34 26.08 11.00 -4.21
CA LEU A 34 26.70 9.85 -3.56
C LEU A 34 25.73 9.16 -2.59
N SER A 35 24.96 9.93 -1.81
CA SER A 35 23.93 9.40 -0.92
C SER A 35 22.83 8.67 -1.69
N PHE A 36 22.37 9.23 -2.82
CA PHE A 36 21.35 8.60 -3.66
C PHE A 36 21.87 7.29 -4.26
N MET A 37 23.08 7.31 -4.83
CA MET A 37 23.69 6.11 -5.40
C MET A 37 23.93 5.02 -4.35
N SER A 38 24.31 5.40 -3.14
CA SER A 38 24.51 4.49 -2.00
C SER A 38 23.21 3.92 -1.43
N ALA A 39 22.06 4.54 -1.66
CA ALA A 39 20.76 4.09 -1.16
C ALA A 39 19.94 3.34 -2.24
N ARG A 40 20.42 3.31 -3.48
CA ARG A 40 19.68 2.78 -4.63
C ARG A 40 19.35 1.29 -4.50
N ASP A 41 20.22 0.53 -3.85
CA ASP A 41 20.05 -0.89 -3.53
C ASP A 41 18.94 -1.15 -2.48
N LYS A 42 18.60 -0.14 -1.66
CA LYS A 42 17.53 -0.22 -0.67
C LYS A 42 16.15 0.12 -1.22
N PHE A 43 16.06 0.55 -2.48
CA PHE A 43 14.77 0.83 -3.10
C PHE A 43 14.02 -0.47 -3.36
N LEU A 44 12.70 -0.34 -3.43
CA LEU A 44 11.88 -1.46 -3.87
C LEU A 44 12.32 -1.89 -5.27
N PRO A 45 12.28 -3.20 -5.57
CA PRO A 45 12.54 -3.68 -6.92
C PRO A 45 11.47 -3.15 -7.89
N GLU A 46 11.62 -3.51 -9.16
CA GLU A 46 10.62 -3.19 -10.17
C GLU A 46 9.22 -3.60 -9.72
N ALA A 47 8.22 -2.80 -10.12
CA ALA A 47 6.86 -3.05 -9.72
C ALA A 47 6.34 -4.37 -10.31
N ALA A 48 5.77 -5.21 -9.44
CA ALA A 48 5.16 -6.50 -9.77
C ALA A 48 3.71 -6.35 -10.28
N SER A 49 3.32 -5.17 -10.74
CA SER A 49 2.00 -4.92 -11.34
C SER A 49 2.07 -4.00 -12.54
N ALA A 50 1.16 -4.19 -13.50
CA ALA A 50 1.07 -3.34 -14.69
C ALA A 50 0.84 -1.85 -14.32
N HIS A 51 0.07 -1.60 -13.27
CA HIS A 51 -0.25 -0.26 -12.78
C HIS A 51 0.92 0.36 -12.02
N GLY A 52 1.68 -0.46 -11.29
CA GLY A 52 2.83 -0.03 -10.52
C GLY A 52 3.98 0.40 -11.40
N VAL A 53 4.20 -0.23 -12.56
CA VAL A 53 5.20 0.23 -13.55
C VAL A 53 4.88 1.66 -14.03
N ARG A 54 3.61 1.95 -14.31
CA ARG A 54 3.18 3.30 -14.72
C ARG A 54 3.29 4.31 -13.56
N THR A 55 2.98 3.88 -12.34
CA THR A 55 3.12 4.69 -11.13
C THR A 55 4.58 5.05 -10.87
N ASP A 56 5.50 4.09 -10.99
CA ASP A 56 6.93 4.33 -10.85
C ASP A 56 7.44 5.28 -11.95
N MET A 57 6.95 5.17 -13.19
CA MET A 57 7.28 6.11 -14.27
C MET A 57 6.83 7.53 -13.94
N LEU A 58 5.58 7.72 -13.51
CA LEU A 58 5.06 9.02 -13.10
C LEU A 58 5.88 9.61 -11.94
N PHE A 59 6.21 8.80 -10.94
CA PHE A 59 7.06 9.19 -9.83
C PHE A 59 8.42 9.68 -10.32
N TRP A 60 9.11 8.93 -11.17
CA TRP A 60 10.44 9.30 -11.66
C TRP A 60 10.43 10.53 -12.58
N VAL A 61 9.39 10.72 -13.39
CA VAL A 61 9.21 11.95 -14.19
C VAL A 61 9.04 13.16 -13.28
N ILE A 62 8.17 13.08 -12.28
CA ILE A 62 7.97 14.17 -11.31
C ILE A 62 9.27 14.43 -10.54
N MET A 63 9.94 13.38 -10.07
CA MET A 63 11.22 13.50 -9.36
C MET A 63 12.30 14.16 -10.22
N ALA A 64 12.40 13.85 -11.51
CA ALA A 64 13.36 14.47 -12.41
C ALA A 64 13.10 15.97 -12.58
N VAL A 65 11.83 16.37 -12.78
CA VAL A 65 11.44 17.78 -12.90
C VAL A 65 11.69 18.55 -11.61
N LEU A 66 11.33 17.97 -10.45
CA LEU A 66 11.58 18.58 -9.14
C LEU A 66 13.07 18.70 -8.85
N THR A 67 13.86 17.67 -9.17
CA THR A 67 15.31 17.69 -8.97
C THR A 67 15.96 18.75 -9.85
N LEU A 68 15.54 18.90 -11.11
CA LEU A 68 16.02 19.96 -11.98
C LEU A 68 15.69 21.34 -11.42
N ALA A 69 14.43 21.57 -11.01
CA ALA A 69 14.02 22.83 -10.41
C ALA A 69 14.81 23.14 -9.12
N PHE A 70 15.02 22.13 -8.26
CA PHE A 70 15.84 22.23 -7.07
C PHE A 70 17.29 22.61 -7.39
N LEU A 71 17.92 21.96 -8.37
CA LEU A 71 19.30 22.26 -8.77
C LEU A 71 19.43 23.66 -9.36
N VAL A 72 18.49 24.08 -10.22
CA VAL A 72 18.50 25.43 -10.80
C VAL A 72 18.30 26.49 -9.74
N THR A 73 17.29 26.35 -8.88
CA THR A 73 17.01 27.33 -7.81
C THR A 73 18.15 27.41 -6.81
N ASN A 74 18.74 26.29 -6.38
CA ASN A 74 19.90 26.30 -5.52
C ASN A 74 21.13 26.87 -6.23
N ALA A 75 21.40 26.49 -7.49
CA ALA A 75 22.50 27.08 -8.24
C ALA A 75 22.41 28.60 -8.28
N LEU A 76 21.22 29.16 -8.54
CA LEU A 76 20.99 30.61 -8.48
C LEU A 76 21.21 31.17 -7.08
N LEU A 77 20.66 30.52 -6.04
CA LEU A 77 20.79 30.95 -4.65
C LEU A 77 22.24 30.97 -4.16
N TYR A 78 23.06 29.99 -4.52
CA TYR A 78 24.47 29.91 -4.11
C TYR A 78 25.39 30.73 -5.02
N PHE A 79 25.08 30.85 -6.31
CA PHE A 79 25.85 31.64 -7.26
C PHE A 79 25.64 33.15 -7.09
N PHE A 80 24.42 33.57 -6.71
CA PHE A 80 24.09 34.99 -6.60
C PHE A 80 24.95 35.73 -5.56
N PRO A 81 25.11 35.25 -4.31
CA PRO A 81 26.03 35.84 -3.34
C PRO A 81 27.48 35.85 -3.82
N TYR A 82 27.91 34.83 -4.58
CA TYR A 82 29.25 34.79 -5.14
C TYR A 82 29.47 35.89 -6.19
N MET A 83 28.56 36.03 -7.14
CA MET A 83 28.64 36.99 -8.23
C MET A 83 28.48 38.44 -7.74
N TYR A 84 27.50 38.68 -6.88
CA TYR A 84 27.13 39.99 -6.36
C TYR A 84 27.69 40.28 -4.97
N ARG A 85 28.72 39.53 -4.53
CA ARG A 85 29.46 39.83 -3.29
C ARG A 85 29.93 41.28 -3.28
N PHE A 86 30.08 41.83 -2.08
CA PHE A 86 30.56 43.21 -1.93
C PHE A 86 31.90 43.41 -2.68
N LYS A 87 31.94 44.45 -3.53
CA LYS A 87 33.15 44.99 -4.14
C LYS A 87 33.11 46.50 -4.00
N GLU A 88 34.25 47.10 -3.68
CA GLU A 88 34.33 48.55 -3.54
C GLU A 88 33.99 49.24 -4.86
N GLY A 89 33.16 50.29 -4.79
CA GLY A 89 32.66 51.01 -5.98
C GLY A 89 31.38 50.43 -6.59
N ASN A 90 30.99 49.20 -6.26
CA ASN A 90 29.70 48.66 -6.69
C ASN A 90 28.56 49.26 -5.85
N ARG A 91 27.49 49.70 -6.53
CA ARG A 91 26.23 50.08 -5.90
C ARG A 91 25.17 49.06 -6.26
N GLY A 92 24.29 48.75 -5.30
CA GLY A 92 23.14 47.89 -5.57
C GLY A 92 22.27 48.53 -6.67
N TYR A 93 21.95 47.76 -7.69
CA TYR A 93 21.02 48.19 -8.72
C TYR A 93 19.60 48.04 -8.19
N PHE A 94 18.84 49.15 -8.12
CA PHE A 94 17.45 49.12 -7.71
C PHE A 94 16.59 48.73 -8.92
N TYR A 95 15.98 47.55 -8.85
CA TYR A 95 15.15 46.99 -9.90
C TYR A 95 13.93 46.33 -9.27
N PRO A 96 12.80 47.06 -9.13
CA PRO A 96 11.70 46.64 -8.29
C PRO A 96 10.83 45.53 -8.89
N ASP A 97 10.69 45.48 -10.22
CA ASP A 97 9.79 44.53 -10.89
C ASP A 97 10.28 44.16 -12.30
N ASN A 98 9.81 43.01 -12.76
CA ASN A 98 9.93 42.61 -14.16
C ASN A 98 8.79 41.68 -14.54
N HIS A 99 7.73 42.26 -15.10
CA HIS A 99 6.55 41.51 -15.51
C HIS A 99 6.82 40.39 -16.52
N THR A 100 7.92 40.45 -17.30
CA THR A 100 8.29 39.36 -18.21
C THR A 100 8.79 38.15 -17.43
N VAL A 101 9.70 38.35 -16.47
CA VAL A 101 10.21 37.27 -15.61
C VAL A 101 9.09 36.71 -14.73
N GLU A 102 8.26 37.59 -14.18
CA GLU A 102 7.08 37.21 -13.39
C GLU A 102 6.13 36.31 -14.17
N ARG A 103 5.89 36.65 -15.44
CA ARG A 103 5.04 35.83 -16.33
C ARG A 103 5.68 34.49 -16.62
N ILE A 104 6.98 34.43 -16.87
CA ILE A 104 7.71 33.18 -17.16
C ILE A 104 7.63 32.23 -15.96
N TRP A 105 7.97 32.68 -14.75
CA TRP A 105 7.96 31.81 -13.56
C TRP A 105 6.55 31.48 -13.06
N THR A 106 5.51 32.13 -13.58
CA THR A 106 4.11 31.83 -13.22
C THR A 106 3.52 30.85 -14.22
N ILE A 107 3.67 31.14 -15.52
CA ILE A 107 3.09 30.33 -16.61
C ILE A 107 3.78 28.98 -16.72
N ILE A 108 5.12 28.91 -16.64
CA ILE A 108 5.84 27.63 -16.82
C ILE A 108 5.42 26.62 -15.73
N PRO A 109 5.48 26.93 -14.42
CA PRO A 109 5.02 26.00 -13.40
C PRO A 109 3.54 25.66 -13.53
N ALA A 110 2.68 26.61 -13.90
CA ALA A 110 1.26 26.34 -14.11
C ALA A 110 1.02 25.30 -15.22
N ILE A 111 1.73 25.40 -16.35
CA ILE A 111 1.64 24.43 -17.45
C ILE A 111 2.15 23.05 -17.02
N ILE A 112 3.30 23.01 -16.33
CA ILE A 112 3.89 21.74 -15.84
C ILE A 112 2.91 21.06 -14.87
N MET A 113 2.37 21.81 -13.90
CA MET A 113 1.40 21.31 -12.93
C MET A 113 0.11 20.81 -13.60
N ALA A 114 -0.41 21.53 -14.59
CA ALA A 114 -1.58 21.08 -15.35
C ALA A 114 -1.29 19.74 -16.06
N GLY A 115 -0.09 19.58 -16.64
CA GLY A 115 0.35 18.31 -17.23
C GLY A 115 0.40 17.17 -16.22
N PHE A 116 0.97 17.39 -15.04
CA PHE A 116 1.00 16.39 -13.96
C PHE A 116 -0.38 16.02 -13.45
N VAL A 117 -1.30 16.97 -13.32
CA VAL A 117 -2.68 16.70 -12.91
C VAL A 117 -3.36 15.78 -13.92
N VAL A 118 -3.25 16.06 -15.23
CA VAL A 118 -3.85 15.21 -16.27
C VAL A 118 -3.24 13.81 -16.27
N TYR A 119 -1.92 13.69 -16.14
CA TYR A 119 -1.25 12.39 -16.08
C TYR A 119 -1.66 11.63 -14.81
N GLY A 120 -1.53 12.24 -13.63
CA GLY A 120 -1.91 11.62 -12.36
C GLY A 120 -3.38 11.18 -12.34
N TYR A 121 -4.29 11.99 -12.90
CA TYR A 121 -5.69 11.63 -13.02
C TYR A 121 -5.91 10.37 -13.88
N LYS A 122 -5.22 10.23 -15.02
CA LYS A 122 -5.30 9.03 -15.87
C LYS A 122 -4.83 7.77 -15.14
N GLU A 123 -3.72 7.86 -14.41
CA GLU A 123 -3.19 6.72 -13.67
C GLU A 123 -4.08 6.34 -12.49
N TRP A 124 -4.56 7.34 -11.73
CA TRP A 124 -5.52 7.12 -10.65
C TRP A 124 -6.80 6.46 -11.16
N HIS A 125 -7.38 6.99 -12.26
CA HIS A 125 -8.59 6.44 -12.86
C HIS A 125 -8.41 5.00 -13.37
N ALA A 126 -7.24 4.67 -13.90
CA ALA A 126 -6.95 3.30 -14.33
C ALA A 126 -7.01 2.27 -13.19
N ILE A 127 -6.79 2.70 -11.95
CA ILE A 127 -6.82 1.83 -10.75
C ILE A 127 -8.20 1.84 -10.07
N THR A 128 -8.88 3.00 -10.04
CA THR A 128 -10.13 3.20 -9.28
C THR A 128 -11.41 3.09 -10.09
N SER A 129 -11.31 3.01 -11.42
CA SER A 129 -12.43 2.69 -12.29
C SER A 129 -12.96 1.26 -12.04
N PRO A 130 -14.16 0.92 -12.51
CA PRO A 130 -14.66 -0.46 -12.44
C PRO A 130 -13.67 -1.44 -13.04
N ALA A 131 -13.38 -2.52 -12.31
CA ALA A 131 -12.50 -3.58 -12.79
C ALA A 131 -13.05 -4.21 -14.08
N PRO A 132 -12.18 -4.64 -15.01
CA PRO A 132 -12.62 -5.34 -16.22
C PRO A 132 -13.46 -6.59 -15.89
N ALA A 133 -14.37 -6.95 -16.79
CA ALA A 133 -15.15 -8.19 -16.65
C ALA A 133 -14.23 -9.41 -16.57
N GLY A 134 -14.58 -10.39 -15.73
CA GLY A 134 -13.77 -11.60 -15.50
C GLY A 134 -12.56 -11.40 -14.57
N SER A 135 -12.45 -10.24 -13.91
CA SER A 135 -11.46 -10.04 -12.85
C SER A 135 -11.70 -10.99 -11.68
N GLU A 136 -10.62 -11.48 -11.07
CA GLU A 136 -10.67 -12.22 -9.82
C GLU A 136 -11.10 -11.27 -8.70
N VAL A 137 -12.21 -11.57 -8.02
CA VAL A 137 -12.72 -10.74 -6.93
C VAL A 137 -12.23 -11.31 -5.61
N ILE A 138 -11.62 -10.48 -4.77
CA ILE A 138 -11.12 -10.87 -3.44
C ILE A 138 -11.55 -9.81 -2.45
N GLU A 139 -12.16 -10.21 -1.34
CA GLU A 139 -12.45 -9.31 -0.22
C GLU A 139 -11.31 -9.29 0.78
N ILE A 140 -10.89 -8.09 1.20
CA ILE A 140 -9.92 -7.86 2.27
C ILE A 140 -10.60 -7.10 3.40
N MET A 141 -10.53 -7.65 4.60
CA MET A 141 -11.01 -7.01 5.83
C MET A 141 -9.85 -6.71 6.77
N GLY A 142 -9.68 -5.44 7.14
CA GLY A 142 -8.82 -5.03 8.23
C GLY A 142 -9.51 -5.19 9.60
N LYS A 143 -8.77 -5.69 10.59
CA LYS A 143 -9.15 -5.70 12.01
C LYS A 143 -7.93 -5.40 12.89
N GLN A 144 -8.12 -4.93 14.12
CA GLN A 144 -7.03 -4.82 15.09
C GLN A 144 -6.63 -6.21 15.60
N PHE A 145 -5.42 -6.74 15.36
CA PHE A 145 -4.38 -6.31 14.41
C PHE A 145 -4.06 -7.46 13.46
N ALA A 146 -4.87 -7.62 12.41
CA ALA A 146 -4.74 -8.66 11.41
C ALA A 146 -5.49 -8.27 10.13
N TRP A 147 -5.07 -8.87 9.03
CA TRP A 147 -5.87 -8.94 7.81
C TRP A 147 -6.60 -10.26 7.75
N GLN A 148 -7.78 -10.26 7.16
CA GLN A 148 -8.42 -11.48 6.71
C GLN A 148 -8.86 -11.29 5.27
N VAL A 149 -8.75 -12.36 4.48
CA VAL A 149 -9.13 -12.35 3.06
C VAL A 149 -10.21 -13.39 2.80
N ARG A 150 -11.17 -13.06 1.94
CA ARG A 150 -12.26 -13.96 1.54
C ARG A 150 -12.35 -14.00 0.02
N TYR A 151 -12.50 -15.20 -0.52
CA TYR A 151 -12.57 -15.47 -1.94
C TYR A 151 -13.91 -16.14 -2.27
N PRO A 152 -14.47 -15.85 -3.45
CA PRO A 152 -15.60 -16.60 -3.97
C PRO A 152 -15.19 -18.01 -4.36
N GLY A 153 -16.12 -18.95 -4.21
CA GLY A 153 -15.91 -20.35 -4.57
C GLY A 153 -16.11 -20.60 -6.07
N ALA A 154 -16.86 -21.65 -6.38
CA ALA A 154 -17.12 -22.11 -7.74
C ALA A 154 -18.10 -21.20 -8.49
N ASP A 155 -18.96 -20.47 -7.77
CA ASP A 155 -19.94 -19.56 -8.37
C ASP A 155 -19.34 -18.21 -8.82
N GLY A 156 -18.09 -17.94 -8.41
CA GLY A 156 -17.35 -16.71 -8.72
C GLY A 156 -17.92 -15.44 -8.08
N GLN A 157 -18.82 -15.55 -7.11
CA GLN A 157 -19.51 -14.43 -6.46
C GLN A 157 -19.27 -14.42 -4.96
N LEU A 158 -18.87 -13.26 -4.42
CA LEU A 158 -18.75 -13.11 -2.97
C LEU A 158 -20.15 -13.01 -2.35
N GLY A 159 -20.39 -13.83 -1.33
CA GLY A 159 -21.60 -13.72 -0.53
C GLY A 159 -21.71 -12.38 0.21
N LYS A 160 -22.94 -11.93 0.46
CA LYS A 160 -23.21 -10.74 1.27
C LYS A 160 -22.63 -10.86 2.68
N TYR A 161 -22.40 -9.72 3.30
CA TYR A 161 -22.01 -9.60 4.69
C TYR A 161 -22.91 -8.61 5.43
N HIS A 162 -22.95 -8.70 6.75
CA HIS A 162 -23.62 -7.74 7.60
C HIS A 162 -22.93 -7.62 8.96
N PHE A 163 -22.61 -6.40 9.41
CA PHE A 163 -21.85 -6.18 10.65
C PHE A 163 -22.50 -6.78 11.90
N ARG A 164 -23.84 -6.82 11.97
CA ARG A 164 -24.58 -7.49 13.07
C ARG A 164 -24.47 -9.02 13.09
N LYS A 165 -23.91 -9.62 12.05
CA LYS A 165 -23.67 -11.08 11.97
C LYS A 165 -22.26 -11.45 12.42
N ILE A 166 -21.46 -10.46 12.83
CA ILE A 166 -20.12 -10.67 13.37
C ILE A 166 -20.24 -11.17 14.81
N ASP A 167 -19.63 -12.32 15.08
CA ASP A 167 -19.48 -12.89 16.42
C ASP A 167 -18.13 -13.62 16.54
N ALA A 168 -17.94 -14.37 17.64
CA ALA A 168 -16.69 -15.07 17.93
C ALA A 168 -16.32 -16.14 16.89
N VAL A 169 -17.28 -16.64 16.10
CA VAL A 169 -17.05 -17.64 15.05
C VAL A 169 -17.05 -16.96 13.69
N ASN A 170 -18.08 -16.17 13.38
CA ASN A 170 -18.24 -15.48 12.09
C ASN A 170 -17.60 -14.10 12.08
N GLU A 171 -16.27 -14.03 12.19
CA GLU A 171 -15.56 -12.74 12.25
C GLU A 171 -15.75 -11.85 11.01
N PHE A 172 -16.05 -12.45 9.86
CA PHE A 172 -16.34 -11.74 8.61
C PHE A 172 -17.75 -11.16 8.54
N GLY A 173 -18.69 -11.63 9.36
CA GLY A 173 -20.09 -11.25 9.28
C GLY A 173 -20.78 -11.80 8.03
N ILE A 174 -20.39 -12.98 7.55
CA ILE A 174 -20.97 -13.66 6.39
C ILE A 174 -22.48 -13.80 6.56
N ASP A 175 -23.24 -13.48 5.50
CA ASP A 175 -24.69 -13.58 5.47
C ASP A 175 -25.15 -14.91 4.88
N PHE A 176 -25.51 -15.88 5.72
CA PHE A 176 -26.05 -17.17 5.30
C PHE A 176 -27.50 -17.15 4.78
N ASN A 177 -28.15 -16.00 4.70
CA ASN A 177 -29.38 -15.84 3.93
C ASN A 177 -29.09 -15.70 2.42
N ASP A 178 -27.84 -15.39 2.06
CA ASP A 178 -27.36 -15.32 0.68
C ASP A 178 -26.75 -16.65 0.26
N THR A 179 -27.16 -17.17 -0.89
CA THR A 179 -26.71 -18.47 -1.39
C THR A 179 -25.27 -18.47 -1.87
N ALA A 180 -24.74 -17.30 -2.27
CA ALA A 180 -23.35 -17.13 -2.67
C ALA A 180 -22.37 -17.18 -1.48
N SER A 181 -22.86 -17.14 -0.25
CA SER A 181 -22.00 -17.17 0.96
C SER A 181 -21.45 -18.56 1.31
N TYR A 182 -21.91 -19.62 0.66
CA TYR A 182 -21.70 -20.98 1.13
C TYR A 182 -20.48 -21.67 0.52
N ASP A 183 -20.01 -21.22 -0.64
CA ASP A 183 -18.78 -21.68 -1.28
C ASP A 183 -17.60 -20.72 -1.09
N ASP A 184 -17.84 -19.53 -0.53
CA ASP A 184 -16.81 -18.61 -0.05
C ASP A 184 -15.80 -19.32 0.88
N PHE A 185 -14.51 -19.04 0.70
CA PHE A 185 -13.43 -19.58 1.54
C PHE A 185 -12.51 -18.46 2.04
N ILE A 186 -11.85 -18.74 3.18
CA ILE A 186 -11.01 -17.77 3.91
C ILE A 186 -9.64 -18.43 4.16
N PRO A 187 -8.65 -18.18 3.29
CA PRO A 187 -7.29 -18.70 3.48
C PRO A 187 -6.49 -17.84 4.48
N MET A 188 -5.32 -18.35 4.87
CA MET A 188 -4.39 -17.68 5.79
C MET A 188 -3.36 -16.79 5.07
N GLU A 189 -3.38 -16.77 3.74
CA GLU A 189 -2.44 -16.05 2.87
C GLU A 189 -3.22 -15.47 1.68
N LEU A 190 -2.73 -14.36 1.11
CA LEU A 190 -3.35 -13.74 -0.07
C LEU A 190 -2.67 -14.28 -1.33
N HIS A 191 -3.37 -15.13 -2.06
CA HIS A 191 -2.92 -15.61 -3.36
C HIS A 191 -3.45 -14.74 -4.49
N LEU A 192 -2.60 -14.43 -5.46
CA LEU A 192 -2.89 -13.59 -6.60
C LEU A 192 -2.51 -14.30 -7.90
N PRO A 193 -3.41 -14.40 -8.90
CA PRO A 193 -3.09 -14.98 -10.19
C PRO A 193 -2.27 -14.02 -11.06
N LYS A 194 -1.06 -14.41 -11.44
CA LYS A 194 -0.23 -13.65 -12.38
C LYS A 194 -0.97 -13.45 -13.72
N GLY A 195 -0.93 -12.23 -14.24
CA GLY A 195 -1.48 -11.86 -15.54
C GLY A 195 -3.01 -11.70 -15.58
N LYS A 196 -3.72 -12.02 -14.50
CA LYS A 196 -5.18 -11.84 -14.41
C LYS A 196 -5.49 -10.56 -13.63
N ASN A 197 -6.53 -9.84 -14.04
CA ASN A 197 -7.00 -8.67 -13.29
C ASN A 197 -7.58 -9.12 -11.95
N VAL A 198 -7.21 -8.43 -10.88
CA VAL A 198 -7.68 -8.69 -9.52
C VAL A 198 -8.39 -7.44 -9.02
N SER A 199 -9.64 -7.60 -8.57
CA SER A 199 -10.46 -6.57 -7.93
C SER A 199 -10.48 -6.81 -6.43
N LEU A 200 -9.83 -5.94 -5.66
CA LEU A 200 -9.82 -6.00 -4.21
C LEU A 200 -10.98 -5.19 -3.65
N HIS A 201 -11.90 -5.87 -2.97
CA HIS A 201 -13.00 -5.27 -2.22
C HIS A 201 -12.57 -5.09 -0.78
N ILE A 202 -12.42 -3.84 -0.35
CA ILE A 202 -11.70 -3.51 0.86
C ILE A 202 -12.68 -2.94 1.88
N ARG A 203 -12.60 -3.44 3.10
CA ARG A 203 -13.40 -2.93 4.23
C ARG A 203 -12.63 -3.06 5.53
N SER A 204 -13.15 -2.40 6.55
CA SER A 204 -12.69 -2.56 7.92
C SER A 204 -13.81 -3.03 8.83
N ARG A 205 -13.44 -3.84 9.83
CA ARG A 205 -14.32 -4.28 10.90
C ARG A 205 -14.46 -3.23 12.00
N ASP A 206 -13.38 -2.54 12.34
CA ASP A 206 -13.25 -1.76 13.57
C ASP A 206 -12.83 -0.30 13.32
N VAL A 207 -11.54 -0.04 13.12
CA VAL A 207 -10.97 1.29 12.91
C VAL A 207 -10.49 1.46 11.47
N ILE A 208 -10.02 2.64 11.09
CA ILE A 208 -9.43 2.79 9.76
C ILE A 208 -8.11 2.00 9.70
N HIS A 209 -7.97 1.20 8.65
CA HIS A 209 -6.70 0.60 8.22
C HIS A 209 -6.40 1.05 6.80
N SER A 210 -5.28 0.64 6.23
CA SER A 210 -5.02 0.91 4.81
C SER A 210 -4.28 -0.24 4.17
N VAL A 211 -4.93 -0.87 3.20
CA VAL A 211 -4.40 -1.97 2.41
C VAL A 211 -3.30 -1.39 1.55
N PHE A 212 -2.06 -1.82 1.78
CA PHE A 212 -0.92 -1.44 0.95
C PHE A 212 -0.17 -2.67 0.47
N LEU A 213 -0.02 -2.78 -0.83
CA LEU A 213 0.79 -3.80 -1.50
C LEU A 213 2.02 -3.09 -2.10
N PRO A 214 3.14 -2.98 -1.35
CA PRO A 214 4.24 -2.10 -1.72
C PRO A 214 4.80 -2.41 -3.10
N HIS A 215 5.09 -3.69 -3.37
CA HIS A 215 5.65 -4.17 -4.63
C HIS A 215 4.73 -3.97 -5.85
N PHE A 216 3.46 -3.69 -5.63
CA PHE A 216 2.47 -3.49 -6.68
C PHE A 216 2.08 -2.00 -6.85
N ARG A 217 2.57 -1.13 -5.94
CA ARG A 217 2.30 0.32 -5.87
C ARG A 217 0.81 0.68 -5.78
N VAL A 218 0.03 -0.16 -5.10
CA VAL A 218 -1.40 0.06 -4.88
C VAL A 218 -1.70 0.18 -3.39
N LYS A 219 -2.49 1.19 -3.04
CA LYS A 219 -2.91 1.50 -1.69
C LYS A 219 -4.37 1.97 -1.71
N MET A 220 -5.16 1.53 -0.73
CA MET A 220 -6.49 2.08 -0.48
C MET A 220 -6.89 1.86 0.97
N ASP A 221 -7.57 2.86 1.53
CA ASP A 221 -7.99 2.81 2.92
C ASP A 221 -9.16 1.84 3.11
N ALA A 222 -9.07 1.06 4.17
CA ALA A 222 -10.12 0.21 4.70
C ALA A 222 -10.88 1.00 5.75
N VAL A 223 -12.03 1.56 5.33
CA VAL A 223 -12.81 2.48 6.17
C VAL A 223 -14.05 1.77 6.71
N PRO A 224 -14.27 1.77 8.04
CA PRO A 224 -15.49 1.19 8.63
C PRO A 224 -16.75 1.84 8.04
N GLY A 225 -17.67 1.02 7.52
CA GLY A 225 -18.93 1.48 6.94
C GLY A 225 -18.84 2.11 5.55
N MET A 226 -17.63 2.25 4.97
CA MET A 226 -17.43 2.76 3.61
C MET A 226 -16.54 1.80 2.83
N PRO A 227 -17.11 0.76 2.21
CA PRO A 227 -16.35 -0.19 1.41
C PRO A 227 -15.68 0.52 0.23
N THR A 228 -14.40 0.28 0.07
CA THR A 228 -13.59 0.81 -1.03
C THR A 228 -13.17 -0.33 -1.94
N LYS A 229 -12.67 0.00 -3.12
CA LYS A 229 -12.10 -1.00 -4.03
C LYS A 229 -11.07 -0.38 -4.94
N PHE A 230 -10.16 -1.21 -5.41
CA PHE A 230 -9.33 -0.93 -6.56
C PHE A 230 -9.04 -2.23 -7.30
N TRP A 231 -8.52 -2.12 -8.51
CA TRP A 231 -8.05 -3.28 -9.24
C TRP A 231 -6.66 -3.07 -9.80
N PHE A 232 -5.97 -4.18 -10.04
CA PHE A 232 -4.64 -4.20 -10.65
C PHE A 232 -4.38 -5.56 -11.28
N THR A 233 -3.26 -5.68 -11.99
CA THR A 233 -2.84 -6.91 -12.67
C THR A 233 -1.45 -7.26 -12.16
N PRO A 234 -1.27 -8.33 -11.35
CA PRO A 234 0.03 -8.85 -10.98
C PRO A 234 0.80 -9.32 -12.22
N THR A 235 2.10 -9.01 -12.33
CA THR A 235 2.90 -9.34 -13.52
C THR A 235 4.11 -10.22 -13.24
N ILE A 236 4.55 -10.31 -11.97
CA ILE A 236 5.74 -11.07 -11.57
C ILE A 236 5.34 -12.04 -10.46
N SER A 237 5.52 -13.35 -10.69
CA SER A 237 5.24 -14.36 -9.66
C SER A 237 6.20 -14.26 -8.48
N THR A 238 5.83 -14.80 -7.31
CA THR A 238 6.72 -14.81 -6.15
C THR A 238 8.03 -15.53 -6.49
N LYS A 239 7.95 -16.62 -7.27
CA LYS A 239 9.11 -17.36 -7.75
C LYS A 239 10.03 -16.48 -8.61
N GLU A 240 9.48 -15.78 -9.60
CA GLU A 240 10.26 -14.88 -10.47
C GLU A 240 10.92 -13.75 -9.66
N MET A 241 10.23 -13.19 -8.67
CA MET A 241 10.80 -12.11 -7.85
C MET A 241 11.94 -12.60 -6.96
N ARG A 242 11.85 -13.82 -6.41
CA ARG A 242 12.96 -14.47 -5.68
C ARG A 242 14.20 -14.61 -6.58
N GLU A 243 14.01 -15.06 -7.82
CA GLU A 243 15.09 -15.19 -8.82
C GLU A 243 15.70 -13.83 -9.17
N LYS A 244 14.86 -12.80 -9.41
CA LYS A 244 15.31 -11.44 -9.76
C LYS A 244 16.08 -10.75 -8.64
N THR A 245 15.66 -10.96 -7.40
CA THR A 245 16.28 -10.33 -6.22
C THR A 245 17.43 -11.16 -5.66
N GLY A 246 17.60 -12.42 -6.08
CA GLY A 246 18.55 -13.35 -5.47
C GLY A 246 18.20 -13.72 -4.03
N ASN A 247 16.95 -13.50 -3.61
CA ASN A 247 16.49 -13.76 -2.24
C ASN A 247 15.44 -14.90 -2.26
N ALA A 248 15.86 -16.11 -1.89
CA ALA A 248 14.99 -17.29 -1.86
C ALA A 248 13.84 -17.17 -0.84
N GLU A 249 14.04 -16.40 0.22
CA GLU A 249 13.06 -16.18 1.31
C GLU A 249 12.11 -15.02 1.00
N PHE A 250 12.24 -14.37 -0.17
CA PHE A 250 11.38 -13.27 -0.54
C PHE A 250 9.92 -13.71 -0.60
N ASN A 251 9.07 -12.92 0.03
CA ASN A 251 7.64 -12.98 -0.13
C ASN A 251 7.09 -11.57 -0.31
N TYR A 252 6.02 -11.45 -1.09
CA TYR A 252 5.28 -10.20 -1.09
C TYR A 252 4.52 -10.06 0.23
N GLU A 253 4.25 -8.82 0.60
CA GLU A 253 3.49 -8.50 1.81
C GLU A 253 2.34 -7.54 1.50
N LEU A 254 1.27 -7.72 2.25
CA LEU A 254 0.22 -6.75 2.47
C LEU A 254 0.51 -6.10 3.83
N ALA A 255 0.75 -4.80 3.83
CA ALA A 255 1.04 -4.01 5.02
C ALA A 255 -0.12 -3.06 5.34
N CYS A 256 -0.24 -2.69 6.62
CA CYS A 256 -1.10 -1.60 7.04
C CYS A 256 -0.35 -0.27 6.96
N THR A 257 -0.98 0.74 6.34
CA THR A 257 -0.39 2.09 6.19
C THR A 257 -1.30 3.21 6.70
N GLU A 258 -2.20 2.88 7.63
CA GLU A 258 -2.96 3.84 8.42
C GLU A 258 -2.87 3.45 9.89
N VAL A 259 -2.54 4.41 10.77
CA VAL A 259 -2.27 4.10 12.18
C VAL A 259 -3.54 3.61 12.86
N CYS A 260 -3.60 2.31 13.11
CA CYS A 260 -4.79 1.64 13.63
C CYS A 260 -4.66 1.19 15.09
N GLY A 261 -3.63 1.62 15.81
CA GLY A 261 -3.40 1.33 17.24
C GLY A 261 -2.06 0.65 17.53
N ARG A 262 -1.91 0.09 18.74
CA ARG A 262 -0.62 -0.41 19.27
C ARG A 262 0.05 -1.50 18.43
N GLY A 263 -0.74 -2.39 17.80
CA GLY A 263 -0.23 -3.46 16.94
C GLY A 263 -0.12 -3.07 15.46
N HIS A 264 -0.23 -1.79 15.11
CA HIS A 264 -0.21 -1.32 13.72
C HIS A 264 0.98 -1.86 12.90
N TYR A 265 2.17 -1.88 13.50
CA TYR A 265 3.40 -2.34 12.83
C TYR A 265 3.45 -3.87 12.59
N ALA A 266 2.61 -4.64 13.29
CA ALA A 266 2.69 -6.10 13.34
C ALA A 266 1.69 -6.80 12.41
N MET A 267 0.74 -6.08 11.82
CA MET A 267 -0.32 -6.66 10.98
C MET A 267 0.07 -6.79 9.50
N ARG A 268 1.17 -7.49 9.24
CA ARG A 268 1.54 -7.91 7.88
C ARG A 268 0.75 -9.17 7.49
N PHE A 269 0.50 -9.33 6.21
CA PHE A 269 -0.12 -10.54 5.67
C PHE A 269 0.68 -11.04 4.48
N LEU A 270 0.91 -12.35 4.42
CA LEU A 270 1.69 -12.98 3.38
C LEU A 270 0.94 -12.92 2.05
N VAL A 271 1.63 -12.50 1.00
CA VAL A 271 1.10 -12.44 -0.37
C VAL A 271 1.92 -13.35 -1.28
N ILE A 272 1.23 -14.21 -2.00
CA ILE A 272 1.82 -15.13 -2.97
C ILE A 272 1.22 -14.81 -4.35
N VAL A 273 2.08 -14.51 -5.32
CA VAL A 273 1.67 -14.42 -6.72
C VAL A 273 2.00 -15.74 -7.39
N ASP A 274 0.97 -16.47 -7.77
CA ASP A 274 1.07 -17.78 -8.39
C ASP A 274 1.09 -17.68 -9.92
N GLU A 275 1.73 -18.66 -10.55
CA GLU A 275 1.48 -18.91 -11.97
C GLU A 275 0.02 -19.36 -12.17
N PRO A 276 -0.62 -19.06 -13.32
CA PRO A 276 -2.06 -19.27 -13.48
C PRO A 276 -2.55 -20.70 -13.16
N ALA A 277 -1.80 -21.72 -13.56
CA ALA A 277 -2.16 -23.11 -13.29
C ALA A 277 -2.06 -23.48 -11.80
N ASP A 278 -1.07 -22.93 -11.10
CA ASP A 278 -0.86 -23.18 -9.67
C ASP A 278 -1.94 -22.46 -8.85
N TYR A 279 -2.34 -21.25 -9.27
CA TYR A 279 -3.45 -20.53 -8.65
C TYR A 279 -4.76 -21.32 -8.70
N GLU A 280 -5.14 -21.83 -9.88
CA GLU A 280 -6.37 -22.60 -10.03
C GLU A 280 -6.33 -23.91 -9.23
N LYS A 281 -5.17 -24.58 -9.19
CA LYS A 281 -4.97 -25.77 -8.35
C LYS A 281 -5.09 -25.45 -6.85
N TRP A 282 -4.47 -24.36 -6.41
CA TRP A 282 -4.57 -23.89 -5.03
C TRP A 282 -6.02 -23.57 -4.67
N LYS A 283 -6.72 -22.81 -5.52
CA LYS A 283 -8.12 -22.41 -5.32
C LYS A 283 -9.04 -23.63 -5.24
N ALA A 284 -8.88 -24.59 -6.13
CA ALA A 284 -9.67 -25.83 -6.13
C ALA A 284 -9.44 -26.71 -4.88
N SER A 285 -8.29 -26.56 -4.20
CA SER A 285 -8.00 -27.30 -2.96
C SER A 285 -8.64 -26.69 -1.71
N GLN A 286 -9.15 -25.46 -1.80
CA GLN A 286 -9.73 -24.76 -0.65
C GLN A 286 -11.09 -25.34 -0.27
N LYS A 287 -11.33 -25.43 1.03
CA LYS A 287 -12.65 -25.78 1.57
C LYS A 287 -13.41 -24.51 1.92
N SER A 288 -14.70 -24.48 1.60
CA SER A 288 -15.52 -23.31 1.94
C SER A 288 -15.58 -23.13 3.45
N TRP A 289 -15.66 -21.87 3.90
CA TRP A 289 -15.78 -21.55 5.31
C TRP A 289 -17.03 -22.18 5.91
N ALA A 290 -18.13 -22.24 5.15
CA ALA A 290 -19.37 -22.86 5.57
C ALA A 290 -19.23 -24.37 5.81
N SER A 291 -18.49 -25.08 4.97
CA SER A 291 -18.23 -26.52 5.14
C SER A 291 -17.39 -26.81 6.39
N LEU A 292 -16.41 -25.96 6.67
CA LEU A 292 -15.55 -26.06 7.87
C LEU A 292 -16.31 -25.72 9.16
N ASN A 293 -17.36 -24.88 9.08
CA ASN A 293 -18.13 -24.39 10.22
C ASN A 293 -19.60 -24.89 10.20
N ALA A 294 -19.78 -26.13 9.77
CA ALA A 294 -21.06 -26.78 9.57
C ALA A 294 -22.11 -26.56 10.67
N ALA A 295 -21.73 -26.86 11.91
CA ALA A 295 -22.61 -26.76 13.07
C ALA A 295 -23.07 -25.32 13.30
N TYR A 296 -22.15 -24.35 13.14
CA TYR A 296 -22.48 -22.94 13.25
C TYR A 296 -23.48 -22.53 12.15
N VAL A 297 -23.21 -22.87 10.89
CA VAL A 297 -24.08 -22.54 9.76
C VAL A 297 -25.48 -23.13 9.93
N ALA A 298 -25.60 -24.36 10.43
CA ALA A 298 -26.89 -25.01 10.69
C ALA A 298 -27.78 -24.23 11.70
N THR A 299 -27.18 -23.47 12.61
CA THR A 299 -27.92 -22.63 13.57
C THR A 299 -28.33 -21.27 13.00
N LYS A 300 -27.58 -20.74 12.02
CA LYS A 300 -27.77 -19.37 11.49
C LYS A 300 -28.48 -19.32 10.13
N ALA A 301 -28.38 -20.38 9.34
CA ALA A 301 -28.99 -20.47 8.02
C ALA A 301 -30.53 -20.54 8.10
N PRO A 302 -31.28 -19.93 7.17
CA PRO A 302 -32.72 -20.14 7.03
C PRO A 302 -33.05 -21.61 6.79
N ASN A 303 -34.17 -22.09 7.34
CA ASN A 303 -34.59 -23.49 7.21
C ASN A 303 -34.69 -23.97 5.74
N VAL A 304 -35.05 -23.08 4.81
CA VAL A 304 -35.14 -23.37 3.36
C VAL A 304 -33.79 -23.70 2.74
N LEU A 305 -32.71 -23.09 3.24
CA LEU A 305 -31.35 -23.30 2.72
C LEU A 305 -30.67 -24.48 3.40
N LYS A 306 -31.04 -24.80 4.66
CA LYS A 306 -30.50 -25.95 5.39
C LYS A 306 -30.56 -27.24 4.56
N GLU A 307 -31.67 -27.55 3.90
CA GLU A 307 -31.82 -28.81 3.16
C GLU A 307 -30.90 -28.94 1.93
N LYS A 308 -30.62 -27.83 1.22
CA LYS A 308 -29.70 -27.82 0.07
C LYS A 308 -28.26 -28.00 0.54
N TYR A 309 -27.86 -27.26 1.57
CA TYR A 309 -26.47 -27.24 2.06
C TYR A 309 -26.11 -28.43 2.97
N LEU A 310 -27.08 -28.98 3.73
CA LEU A 310 -26.91 -30.24 4.49
C LEU A 310 -26.63 -31.44 3.58
N LYS A 311 -26.98 -31.37 2.29
CA LYS A 311 -26.72 -32.43 1.31
C LYS A 311 -25.46 -32.20 0.48
N GLU A 312 -25.15 -30.94 0.17
CA GLU A 312 -24.08 -30.59 -0.79
C GLU A 312 -22.74 -30.30 -0.11
N PHE A 313 -22.74 -29.78 1.14
CA PHE A 313 -21.51 -29.30 1.81
C PHE A 313 -21.30 -29.85 3.22
N LEU A 314 -22.29 -30.50 3.83
CA LEU A 314 -22.19 -31.12 5.16
C LEU A 314 -22.31 -32.64 5.04
N PRO A 315 -21.28 -33.43 5.41
CA PRO A 315 -21.44 -34.87 5.46
C PRO A 315 -22.49 -35.27 6.49
N SER A 316 -23.33 -36.24 6.13
CA SER A 316 -24.48 -36.75 6.90
C SER A 316 -24.13 -37.15 8.35
N GLU A 317 -22.88 -37.51 8.63
CA GLU A 317 -22.41 -37.91 9.96
C GLU A 317 -22.35 -36.77 10.97
N THR A 318 -22.23 -35.52 10.53
CA THR A 318 -22.06 -34.36 11.43
C THR A 318 -23.36 -33.95 12.13
N ILE A 319 -24.51 -34.31 11.55
CA ILE A 319 -25.84 -33.89 12.02
C ILE A 319 -26.31 -34.82 13.16
N ALA A 320 -25.89 -36.09 13.15
CA ALA A 320 -26.34 -37.11 14.09
C ALA A 320 -25.89 -36.88 15.55
N LYS A 321 -24.97 -35.95 15.81
CA LYS A 321 -24.49 -35.64 17.18
C LYS A 321 -25.06 -34.36 17.79
N THR A 322 -25.89 -33.61 17.07
CA THR A 322 -26.32 -32.27 17.53
C THR A 322 -27.82 -32.17 17.80
N SER A 323 -28.46 -33.27 18.20
CA SER A 323 -29.80 -33.23 18.77
C SER A 323 -29.76 -33.39 20.30
N VAL A 324 -29.91 -32.24 20.97
CA VAL A 324 -30.52 -32.05 22.31
C VAL A 324 -29.78 -32.63 23.52
N SER A 325 -28.94 -31.82 24.15
CA SER A 325 -29.05 -31.53 25.59
C SER A 325 -28.34 -30.24 25.92
N ASP A 326 -29.05 -29.32 26.58
CA ASP A 326 -28.48 -28.14 27.21
C ASP A 326 -27.26 -28.50 28.06
N THR A 327 -26.09 -27.99 27.71
CA THR A 327 -25.02 -27.75 28.69
C THR A 327 -24.23 -26.54 28.23
N LEU A 328 -24.50 -25.42 28.90
CA LEU A 328 -23.54 -24.32 29.03
C LEU A 328 -22.26 -24.92 29.63
N MET A 329 -21.29 -25.27 28.78
CA MET A 329 -19.93 -25.51 29.23
C MET A 329 -19.20 -24.18 29.22
N THR A 330 -18.89 -23.72 30.43
CA THR A 330 -17.91 -22.67 30.72
C THR A 330 -16.58 -22.98 30.02
N PRO A 331 -15.84 -21.97 29.52
CA PRO A 331 -14.57 -22.22 28.84
C PRO A 331 -13.52 -22.60 29.88
N GLU A 332 -13.13 -23.87 29.88
CA GLU A 332 -11.95 -24.33 30.59
C GLU A 332 -10.72 -23.92 29.77
N VAL A 333 -9.91 -23.04 30.37
CA VAL A 333 -8.63 -22.59 29.84
C VAL A 333 -7.67 -23.77 29.85
N VAL A 334 -7.39 -24.35 28.68
CA VAL A 334 -6.21 -25.20 28.49
C VAL A 334 -5.12 -24.32 27.89
N ALA A 335 -4.30 -23.77 28.77
CA ALA A 335 -2.98 -23.28 28.42
C ALA A 335 -2.13 -24.51 28.10
N ASP A 336 -1.73 -24.67 26.84
CA ASP A 336 -0.58 -25.49 26.50
C ASP A 336 0.49 -24.60 25.84
N SER A 337 1.52 -24.35 26.63
CA SER A 337 2.66 -23.52 26.31
C SER A 337 3.64 -24.31 25.43
N ALA A 338 3.51 -24.19 24.12
CA ALA A 338 4.61 -24.51 23.21
C ALA A 338 5.50 -23.27 23.08
N HIS A 339 6.46 -23.15 24.00
CA HIS A 339 7.59 -22.23 23.87
C HIS A 339 8.42 -22.64 22.64
N VAL A 340 8.35 -21.85 21.57
CA VAL A 340 9.36 -21.86 20.51
C VAL A 340 10.31 -20.71 20.79
N ASP A 341 11.47 -21.04 21.35
CA ASP A 341 12.59 -20.11 21.54
C ASP A 341 13.15 -19.67 20.18
N LEU A 342 12.74 -18.48 19.72
CA LEU A 342 13.46 -17.77 18.66
C LEU A 342 14.61 -16.99 19.30
N LYS A 343 15.80 -17.62 19.33
CA LYS A 343 17.06 -16.92 19.60
C LYS A 343 17.34 -15.95 18.46
N PHE A 344 17.21 -14.65 18.73
CA PHE A 344 17.79 -13.61 17.89
C PHE A 344 19.28 -13.50 18.22
N SER A 345 20.14 -13.91 17.28
CA SER A 345 21.55 -13.52 17.29
C SER A 345 21.65 -12.07 16.81
N HIS A 346 22.15 -11.20 17.68
CA HIS A 346 22.61 -9.87 17.29
C HIS A 346 23.97 -10.00 16.61
N GLU A 347 24.04 -9.64 15.32
CA GLU A 347 25.20 -9.01 14.68
C GLU A 347 24.70 -7.85 13.80
#